data_AF-W2GW03-F1
#
_entry.id   AF-W2GW03-F1
#
_cell.length_a   1.000
_cell.length_b   1.000
_cell.length_c   1.000
_cell.angle_alpha   90.00
_cell.angle_beta   90.00
_cell.angle_gamma   90.00
#
_symmetry.space_group_name_H-M   'P 1'
#
loop_
_entity.id
_entity.type
_entity.pdbx_description
1 polymer ?
#
loop_
_entity_poly.entity_id
_entity_poly.type
_entity_poly.pdbx_seq_one_letter_code
_entity_poly.pdbx_strand_id
1 'polypeptide(L)'
;MGHGKALSEQEHWFIVGLHCRGVSLHEIARKTGRSRTSVRNAFKAERGDRKKTALVRAAATGEFFTAELKTKLGIKASVRTIQRVLQSVDHLVYTKTDRTLPLTAAHKVARILKPGKLVI
;
A
#
# COMPACT_ATOMS: atom_id res chain seq x y z
N MET A 1 -0.05 4.92 -24.77
CA MET A 1 0.85 5.95 -24.20
C MET A 1 0.20 7.31 -24.41
N GLY A 2 0.30 8.24 -23.46
CA GLY A 2 -0.39 9.53 -23.57
C GLY A 2 0.20 10.38 -24.71
N HIS A 3 -0.65 10.86 -25.63
CA HIS A 3 -0.24 11.66 -26.80
C HIS A 3 0.01 13.14 -26.49
N GLY A 4 -0.20 13.58 -25.24
CA GLY A 4 -0.07 14.97 -24.83
C GLY A 4 1.21 15.26 -24.05
N LYS A 5 1.62 16.53 -24.03
CA LYS A 5 2.72 17.03 -23.19
C LYS A 5 2.48 16.65 -21.73
N ALA A 6 3.52 16.12 -21.08
CA ALA A 6 3.49 15.81 -19.66
C ALA A 6 3.04 17.03 -18.84
N LEU A 7 2.32 16.77 -17.74
CA LEU A 7 1.98 17.83 -16.78
C LEU A 7 3.26 18.38 -16.18
N SER A 8 3.38 19.70 -16.09
CA SER A 8 4.45 20.30 -15.29
C SER A 8 4.19 20.03 -13.80
N GLU A 9 5.24 20.10 -13.00
CA GLU A 9 5.12 19.93 -11.54
C GLU A 9 4.19 20.99 -10.94
N GLN A 10 4.28 22.25 -11.40
CA GLN A 10 3.39 23.33 -10.97
C GLN A 10 1.93 23.07 -11.34
N GLU A 11 1.65 22.61 -12.57
CA GLU A 11 0.30 22.24 -12.99
C GLU A 11 -0.23 21.06 -12.16
N HIS A 12 0.62 20.09 -11.84
CA HIS A 12 0.27 18.96 -11.00
C HIS A 12 -0.20 19.43 -9.61
N TRP A 13 0.62 20.23 -8.91
CA TRP A 13 0.26 20.75 -7.59
C TRP A 13 -0.95 21.68 -7.63
N PHE A 14 -1.12 22.46 -8.69
CA PHE A 14 -2.31 23.31 -8.87
C PHE A 14 -3.59 22.47 -8.99
N ILE A 15 -3.56 21.39 -9.78
CA ILE A 15 -4.68 20.44 -9.90
C ILE A 15 -5.01 19.79 -8.55
N VAL A 16 -3.98 19.34 -7.82
CA VAL A 16 -4.15 18.71 -6.49
C VAL A 16 -4.75 19.70 -5.50
N GLY A 17 -4.27 20.95 -5.50
CA GLY A 17 -4.78 22.01 -4.65
C GLY A 17 -6.24 22.39 -4.93
N LEU A 18 -6.64 22.47 -6.21
CA LEU A 18 -8.05 22.72 -6.58
C LEU A 18 -8.96 21.58 -6.15
N HIS A 19 -8.51 20.33 -6.31
CA HIS A 19 -9.27 19.18 -5.84
C HIS A 19 -9.41 19.16 -4.31
N CYS A 20 -8.37 19.55 -3.56
CA CYS A 20 -8.45 19.69 -2.10
C CYS A 20 -9.49 20.74 -1.66
N ARG A 21 -9.76 21.75 -2.49
CA ARG A 21 -10.82 22.76 -2.27
C ARG A 21 -12.23 22.27 -2.69
N GLY A 22 -12.38 21.01 -3.10
CA GLY A 22 -13.67 20.43 -3.49
C GLY A 22 -14.10 20.74 -4.93
N VAL A 23 -13.22 21.33 -5.76
CA VAL A 23 -13.54 21.62 -7.16
C VAL A 23 -13.65 20.33 -7.95
N SER A 24 -14.70 20.20 -8.77
CA SER A 24 -14.93 18.98 -9.56
C SER A 24 -13.84 18.76 -10.62
N LEU A 25 -13.54 17.49 -10.94
CA LEU A 25 -12.56 17.15 -11.97
C LEU A 25 -12.88 17.77 -13.35
N HIS A 26 -14.16 17.98 -13.65
CA HIS A 26 -14.60 18.64 -14.87
C HIS A 26 -14.24 20.12 -14.89
N GLU A 27 -14.47 20.80 -13.77
CA GLU A 27 -14.18 22.22 -13.65
C GLU A 27 -12.67 22.48 -13.60
N ILE A 28 -11.90 21.59 -12.95
CA ILE A 28 -10.44 21.62 -12.99
C ILE A 28 -9.95 21.48 -14.43
N ALA A 29 -10.48 20.53 -15.19
CA ALA A 29 -10.13 20.36 -16.61
C ALA A 29 -10.44 21.61 -17.45
N ARG A 30 -11.60 22.26 -17.22
CA ARG A 30 -11.95 23.53 -17.88
C ARG A 30 -10.98 24.67 -17.51
N LYS A 31 -10.64 24.81 -16.22
CA LYS A 31 -9.74 25.87 -15.73
C LYS A 31 -8.28 25.69 -16.17
N THR A 32 -7.82 24.44 -16.26
CA THR A 32 -6.43 24.11 -16.63
C THR A 32 -6.23 23.87 -18.12
N GLY A 33 -7.29 23.78 -18.91
CA GLY A 33 -7.23 23.39 -20.33
C GLY A 33 -6.71 21.96 -20.55
N ARG A 34 -6.59 21.14 -19.49
CA ARG A 34 -6.08 19.78 -19.56
C ARG A 34 -7.21 18.77 -19.70
N SER A 35 -6.92 17.65 -20.35
CA SER A 35 -7.89 16.57 -20.51
C SER A 35 -8.30 16.01 -19.15
N ARG A 36 -9.58 15.62 -19.04
CA ARG A 36 -10.11 15.04 -17.79
C ARG A 36 -9.36 13.78 -17.35
N THR A 37 -8.84 13.01 -18.31
CA THR A 37 -8.01 11.82 -18.04
C THR A 37 -6.67 12.20 -17.42
N SER A 38 -6.04 13.27 -17.88
CA SER A 38 -4.79 13.79 -17.30
C SER A 38 -5.00 14.23 -15.84
N VAL A 39 -6.05 15.03 -15.58
CA VAL A 39 -6.42 15.46 -14.22
C VAL A 39 -6.72 14.26 -13.31
N ARG A 40 -7.47 13.27 -13.80
CA ARG A 40 -7.78 12.03 -13.06
C ARG A 40 -6.51 11.23 -12.73
N ASN A 41 -5.56 11.16 -13.66
CA ASN A 41 -4.32 10.42 -13.46
C ASN A 41 -3.40 11.12 -12.45
N ALA A 42 -3.30 12.45 -12.49
CA ALA A 42 -2.59 13.23 -11.47
C ALA A 42 -3.13 12.94 -10.06
N PHE A 43 -4.44 12.93 -9.91
CA PHE A 43 -5.08 12.60 -8.65
C PHE A 43 -4.88 11.14 -8.21
N LYS A 44 -4.92 10.18 -9.16
CA LYS A 44 -4.64 8.77 -8.87
C LYS A 44 -3.20 8.55 -8.40
N ALA A 45 -2.24 9.27 -9.00
CA ALA A 45 -0.84 9.22 -8.59
C ALA A 45 -0.69 9.68 -7.14
N GLU A 46 -1.24 10.85 -6.81
CA GLU A 46 -1.28 11.38 -5.43
C GLU A 46 -1.88 10.40 -4.42
N ARG A 47 -3.05 9.82 -4.74
CA ARG A 47 -3.66 8.79 -3.88
C ARG A 47 -2.78 7.56 -3.73
N GLY A 48 -2.07 7.16 -4.78
CA GLY A 48 -1.14 6.04 -4.75
C GLY A 48 0.03 6.30 -3.81
N ASP A 49 0.61 7.49 -3.89
CA ASP A 49 1.74 7.88 -3.06
C ASP A 49 1.34 8.03 -1.59
N ARG A 50 0.18 8.61 -1.29
CA ARG A 50 -0.37 8.64 0.08
C ARG A 50 -0.53 7.24 0.70
N LYS A 51 -0.97 6.25 -0.09
CA LYS A 51 -1.10 4.86 0.38
C LYS A 51 0.26 4.23 0.66
N LYS A 52 1.28 4.51 -0.17
CA LYS A 52 2.66 4.07 0.10
C LYS A 52 3.18 4.71 1.38
N THR A 53 2.98 6.02 1.57
CA THR A 53 3.43 6.71 2.79
C THR A 53 2.74 6.16 4.04
N ALA A 54 1.42 5.91 3.99
CA ALA A 54 0.68 5.30 5.09
C ALA A 54 1.20 3.89 5.42
N LEU A 55 1.51 3.10 4.39
CA LEU A 55 2.11 1.77 4.55
C LEU A 55 3.48 1.85 5.23
N VAL A 56 4.36 2.77 4.80
CA VAL A 56 5.68 2.96 5.39
C VAL A 56 5.58 3.43 6.84
N ARG A 57 4.69 4.37 7.14
CA ARG A 57 4.44 4.85 8.52
C ARG A 57 3.94 3.74 9.43
N ALA A 58 3.00 2.92 8.96
CA ALA A 58 2.48 1.80 9.73
C ALA A 58 3.49 0.64 9.87
N ALA A 59 4.44 0.52 8.94
CA ALA A 59 5.54 -0.43 9.06
C ALA A 59 6.63 0.06 10.02
N ALA A 60 6.85 1.38 10.08
CA ALA A 60 7.84 2.00 10.97
C ALA A 60 7.52 1.81 12.47
N THR A 61 6.25 1.54 12.83
CA THR A 61 5.89 1.19 14.22
C THR A 61 6.38 -0.22 14.61
N GLY A 62 6.64 -1.11 13.64
CA GLY A 62 7.20 -2.44 13.89
C GLY A 62 6.23 -3.48 14.47
N GLU A 63 4.97 -3.11 14.73
CA GLU A 63 4.00 -3.96 15.45
C GLU A 63 3.22 -4.92 14.54
N PHE A 64 3.22 -4.71 13.22
CA PHE A 64 2.31 -5.40 12.31
C PHE A 64 3.04 -6.17 11.21
N PHE A 65 2.54 -7.38 10.94
CA PHE A 65 3.01 -8.15 9.78
C PHE A 65 2.48 -7.55 8.48
N THR A 66 3.17 -7.81 7.37
CA THR A 66 2.76 -7.34 6.04
C THR A 66 1.36 -7.84 5.63
N ALA A 67 0.96 -9.02 6.09
CA ALA A 67 -0.38 -9.56 5.90
C ALA A 67 -1.46 -8.77 6.67
N GLU A 68 -1.12 -8.27 7.86
CA GLU A 68 -2.00 -7.46 8.70
C GLU A 68 -2.06 -6.01 8.22
N LEU A 69 -0.93 -5.47 7.75
CA LEU A 69 -0.89 -4.15 7.11
C LEU A 69 -1.82 -4.10 5.89
N LYS A 70 -1.93 -5.21 5.16
CA LYS A 70 -2.85 -5.32 4.02
C LYS A 70 -4.31 -5.17 4.45
N THR A 71 -4.73 -5.83 5.53
CA THR A 71 -6.11 -5.79 6.01
C THR A 71 -6.43 -4.44 6.64
N LYS A 72 -5.55 -3.90 7.49
CA LYS A 72 -5.72 -2.61 8.15
C LYS A 72 -5.83 -1.43 7.18
N LEU A 73 -5.01 -1.44 6.13
CA LEU A 73 -4.99 -0.36 5.13
C LEU A 73 -5.95 -0.61 3.96
N GLY A 74 -6.65 -1.75 3.92
CA GLY A 74 -7.58 -2.11 2.85
C GLY A 74 -6.91 -2.16 1.46
N ILE A 75 -5.63 -2.52 1.39
CA ILE A 75 -4.87 -2.49 0.14
C ILE A 75 -5.13 -3.76 -0.65
N LYS A 76 -5.74 -3.64 -1.83
CA LYS A 76 -5.87 -4.73 -2.81
C LYS A 76 -4.54 -4.97 -3.53
N ALA A 77 -3.54 -5.43 -2.78
CA ALA A 77 -2.21 -5.81 -3.29
C ALA A 77 -1.78 -7.17 -2.73
N SER A 78 -0.79 -7.80 -3.37
CA SER A 78 -0.20 -9.04 -2.83
C SER A 78 0.76 -8.72 -1.69
N VAL A 79 0.93 -9.65 -0.76
CA VAL A 79 1.91 -9.52 0.34
C VAL A 79 3.32 -9.27 -0.22
N ARG A 80 3.67 -9.95 -1.33
CA ARG A 80 4.96 -9.77 -2.02
C ARG A 80 5.16 -8.34 -2.52
N THR A 81 4.12 -7.70 -3.06
CA THR A 81 4.22 -6.30 -3.53
C THR A 81 4.42 -5.33 -2.38
N ILE A 82 3.73 -5.54 -1.24
CA ILE A 82 3.92 -4.74 -0.03
C ILE A 82 5.36 -4.88 0.49
N GLN A 83 5.88 -6.11 0.54
CA GLN A 83 7.26 -6.35 0.94
C GLN A 83 8.28 -5.65 0.03
N ARG A 84 8.09 -5.69 -1.30
CA ARG A 84 8.99 -4.98 -2.23
C ARG A 84 9.01 -3.48 -1.97
N VAL A 85 7.85 -2.88 -1.72
CA VAL A 85 7.75 -1.44 -1.39
C VAL A 85 8.43 -1.12 -0.06
N LEU A 86 8.32 -1.99 0.94
CA LEU A 86 8.98 -1.79 2.23
C LEU A 86 10.50 -2.00 2.13
N GLN A 87 10.95 -2.93 1.29
CA GLN A 87 12.38 -3.19 1.05
C GLN A 87 13.09 -2.06 0.29
N SER A 88 12.36 -1.24 -0.48
CA SER A 88 12.94 -0.09 -1.17
C SER A 88 13.12 1.15 -0.27
N VAL A 89 12.79 1.06 1.01
CA VAL A 89 12.85 2.20 1.95
C VAL A 89 14.11 2.10 2.79
N ASP A 90 15.01 3.08 2.65
CA ASP A 90 16.37 3.04 3.23
C ASP A 90 16.39 2.97 4.75
N HIS A 91 15.39 3.54 5.42
CA HIS A 91 15.30 3.57 6.88
C HIS A 91 14.54 2.39 7.48
N LEU A 92 14.08 1.44 6.66
CA LEU A 92 13.36 0.26 7.13
C LEU A 92 14.24 -0.98 6.99
N VAL A 93 14.84 -1.43 8.08
CA VAL A 93 15.63 -2.66 8.09
C VAL A 93 14.69 -3.86 8.17
N TYR A 94 14.70 -4.71 7.14
CA TYR A 94 13.99 -5.99 7.19
C TYR A 94 14.62 -6.89 8.26
N THR A 95 13.98 -6.98 9.41
CA THR A 95 14.31 -7.95 10.45
C THR A 95 13.35 -9.12 10.37
N LYS A 96 13.90 -10.31 10.18
CA LYS A 96 13.12 -11.55 10.21
C LYS A 96 12.77 -11.79 11.68
N THR A 97 11.49 -11.77 12.04
CA THR A 97 11.07 -12.20 13.38
C THR A 97 11.41 -13.66 13.56
N ASP A 98 12.26 -13.95 14.54
CA ASP A 98 12.52 -15.31 14.98
C ASP A 98 11.24 -15.87 15.61
N ARG A 99 10.61 -16.82 14.91
CA ARG A 99 9.49 -17.61 15.46
C ARG A 99 10.04 -18.69 16.39
N THR A 100 10.86 -18.32 17.34
CA THR A 100 11.46 -19.22 18.33
C THR A 100 10.55 -19.29 19.55
N LEU A 101 9.33 -19.80 19.36
CA LEU A 101 8.77 -20.62 20.44
C LEU A 101 9.55 -21.92 20.41
N PRO A 102 10.32 -22.29 21.45
CA PRO A 102 10.97 -23.58 21.48
C PRO A 102 9.88 -24.66 21.31
N LEU A 103 10.02 -25.49 20.27
CA LEU A 103 9.18 -26.68 20.12
C LEU A 103 9.49 -27.61 21.30
N THR A 104 8.73 -27.46 22.38
CA THR A 104 8.73 -28.40 23.50
C THR A 104 8.35 -29.79 23.01
N ALA A 105 8.83 -30.82 23.72
CA ALA A 105 8.56 -32.21 23.36
C ALA A 105 7.06 -32.49 23.19
N ALA A 106 6.20 -31.84 23.98
CA ALA A 106 4.75 -31.90 23.88
C ALA A 106 4.22 -31.50 22.49
N HIS A 107 4.77 -30.44 21.88
CA HIS A 107 4.39 -30.01 20.53
C HIS A 107 4.85 -30.99 19.44
N LYS A 108 5.95 -31.71 19.66
CA LYS A 108 6.43 -32.76 18.74
C LYS A 108 5.51 -33.99 18.79
N VAL A 109 5.11 -34.40 20.00
CA VAL A 109 4.18 -35.52 20.21
C VAL A 109 2.81 -35.22 19.59
N ALA A 110 2.26 -34.02 19.82
CA ALA A 110 0.96 -33.61 19.24
C ALA A 110 0.94 -33.57 17.70
N ARG A 111 2.10 -33.45 17.04
CA ARG A 111 2.22 -33.55 15.58
C ARG A 111 2.22 -34.99 15.06
N ILE A 112 2.80 -35.92 15.83
CA ILE A 112 2.82 -37.36 15.51
C ILE A 112 1.46 -37.99 15.83
N LEU A 113 0.80 -37.53 16.90
CA LEU A 113 -0.49 -37.97 17.40
C LEU A 113 -1.65 -37.10 16.89
N LYS A 114 -1.74 -36.87 15.56
CA LYS A 114 -3.02 -36.46 14.96
C LYS A 114 -3.82 -37.73 14.64
N PRO A 115 -4.80 -38.17 15.46
CA PRO A 115 -5.88 -38.97 14.92
C PRO A 115 -6.65 -38.07 13.96
N GLY A 116 -6.86 -38.56 12.74
CA GLY A 116 -7.79 -37.94 11.81
C GLY A 116 -9.15 -37.78 12.49
N LYS A 117 -9.52 -36.55 12.82
CA LYS A 117 -10.91 -36.21 13.07
C LYS A 117 -11.62 -36.28 11.73
N LEU A 118 -12.14 -37.46 11.42
CA LEU A 118 -13.39 -37.61 10.66
C LEU A 118 -14.46 -36.87 11.47
N VAL A 119 -15.06 -35.86 10.87
CA VAL A 119 -16.33 -35.29 11.29
C VAL A 119 -17.19 -35.25 10.04
N ILE A 120 -18.03 -36.29 9.95
CA ILE A 120 -19.16 -36.59 9.04
C ILE A 120 -18.88 -36.42 7.54
#